data_AF-A0A0L7QRG9-F1
#
_entry.id   AF-A0A0L7QRG9-F1
#
_cell.length_a   1.000
_cell.length_b   1.000
_cell.length_c   1.000
_cell.angle_alpha   90.00
_cell.angle_beta   90.00
_cell.angle_gamma   90.00
#
_symmetry.space_group_name_H-M   'P 1'
#
loop_
_entity.id
_entity.type
_entity.pdbx_description
1 polymer ?
#
loop_
_entity_poly.entity_id
_entity_poly.type
_entity_poly.pdbx_seq_one_letter_code
_entity_poly.pdbx_strand_id
1 'polypeptide(L)' 'MVRKSILVYDLLRTEQPEEGFTEKEIVQQISNKLDISAGKGLRKQVTVALRRGLDFGILTRSNNKFR' A
#
# COMPACT_ATOMS: atom_id res chain seq x y z
N MET A 1 16.63 -1.43 11.04
CA MET A 1 15.87 -2.18 10.01
C MET A 1 14.43 -1.67 10.02
N VAL A 2 14.06 -0.78 9.11
CA VAL A 2 12.76 -0.07 9.14
C VAL A 2 11.66 -1.04 8.70
N ARG A 3 10.63 -1.21 9.54
CA ARG A 3 9.48 -2.07 9.26
C ARG A 3 8.67 -1.45 8.12
N LYS A 4 8.77 -2.03 6.93
CA LYS A 4 8.06 -1.60 5.71
C LYS A 4 6.53 -1.48 5.89
N SER A 5 5.96 -2.16 6.88
CA SER A 5 4.55 -2.06 7.24
C SER A 5 4.14 -0.66 7.71
N ILE A 6 5.05 0.08 8.36
CA ILE A 6 4.78 1.44 8.85
C ILE A 6 4.62 2.41 7.67
N LEU A 7 5.36 2.19 6.60
CA LEU A 7 5.35 3.07 5.42
C LEU A 7 4.03 3.03 4.65
N VAL A 8 3.35 1.87 4.64
CA VAL A 8 2.03 1.72 4.02
C VAL A 8 0.97 2.47 4.83
N TYR A 9 1.03 2.35 6.16
CA TYR A 9 0.10 3.05 7.04
C TYR A 9 0.29 4.57 6.95
N ASP A 10 1.53 5.05 6.96
CA ASP A 10 1.82 6.49 6.83
C ASP A 10 1.30 7.05 5.52
N LEU A 11 1.49 6.35 4.40
CA LEU A 11 1.02 6.79 3.08
C LEU A 11 -0.51 6.89 3.00
N LEU A 12 -1.22 5.86 3.47
CA LEU A 12 -2.69 5.87 3.48
C LEU A 12 -3.26 6.93 4.43
N ARG A 13 -2.58 7.17 5.56
CA ARG A 13 -2.97 8.19 6.53
C ARG A 13 -2.72 9.61 6.04
N THR A 14 -1.64 9.85 5.28
CA THR A 14 -1.28 11.21 4.83
C THR A 14 -2.00 11.64 3.56
N GLU A 15 -2.24 10.73 2.61
CA GLU A 15 -2.81 11.14 1.32
C GLU A 15 -4.34 11.14 1.31
N GLN A 16 -5.02 10.35 2.16
CA GLN A 16 -6.50 10.22 2.26
C GLN A 16 -7.27 10.59 0.98
N PRO A 17 -6.99 9.97 -0.18
CA PRO A 17 -7.78 10.25 -1.37
C PRO A 17 -9.20 9.75 -1.14
N GLU A 18 -10.21 10.56 -1.48
CA GLU A 18 -11.64 10.21 -1.30
C GLU A 18 -12.00 8.88 -1.97
N GLU A 19 -11.30 8.49 -3.03
CA GLU A 19 -11.54 7.24 -3.76
C GLU A 19 -10.63 6.07 -3.36
N GLY A 20 -9.59 6.27 -2.53
CA GLY A 20 -8.58 5.25 -2.23
C GLY A 20 -7.58 5.00 -3.38
N PHE A 21 -6.66 4.06 -3.18
CA PHE A 21 -5.62 3.71 -4.17
C PHE A 21 -5.76 2.29 -4.70
N THR A 22 -5.47 2.07 -5.97
CA THR A 22 -5.30 0.72 -6.52
C THR A 22 -3.95 0.12 -6.10
N GLU A 23 -3.84 -1.21 -6.13
CA GLU A 23 -2.57 -1.90 -5.83
C GLU A 23 -1.41 -1.40 -6.69
N LYS A 24 -1.66 -1.06 -7.97
CA LYS A 24 -0.63 -0.53 -8.87
C LYS A 24 -0.15 0.86 -8.45
N GLU A 25 -1.08 1.75 -8.09
CA GLU A 25 -0.76 3.10 -7.61
C GLU A 25 0.02 3.04 -6.30
N ILE A 26 -0.38 2.15 -5.38
CA ILE A 26 0.34 1.93 -4.12
C ILE A 26 1.77 1.44 -4.39
N VAL A 27 1.95 0.48 -5.28
CA VAL A 27 3.30 0.00 -5.67
C VAL A 27 4.12 1.14 -6.27
N GLN A 28 3.53 1.95 -7.14
CA GLN A 28 4.22 3.06 -7.80
C GLN A 28 4.61 4.16 -6.81
N GLN A 29 3.72 4.56 -5.92
CA GLN A 29 4.02 5.58 -4.92
C GLN A 29 5.06 5.09 -3.90
N ILE A 30 4.97 3.84 -3.44
CA ILE A 30 5.98 3.26 -2.55
C ILE A 30 7.34 3.16 -3.25
N SER A 31 7.35 2.79 -4.53
CA SER A 31 8.55 2.75 -5.37
C SER A 31 9.19 4.14 -5.48
N ASN A 32 8.39 5.16 -5.80
CA ASN A 32 8.85 6.55 -5.92
C ASN A 32 9.34 7.12 -4.58
N LYS A 33 8.63 6.86 -3.47
CA LYS A 33 8.93 7.44 -2.15
C LYS A 33 10.18 6.84 -1.50
N LEU A 34 10.52 5.59 -1.84
CA LEU A 34 11.67 4.86 -1.28
C LEU A 34 12.83 4.70 -2.27
N ASP A 35 12.70 5.26 -3.47
CA ASP A 35 13.66 5.10 -4.57
C ASP A 35 14.04 3.63 -4.82
N ILE A 36 13.03 2.75 -4.80
CA ILE A 36 13.20 1.30 -5.01
C ILE A 36 12.52 0.88 -6.30
N SER A 37 13.11 -0.06 -7.03
CA SER A 37 12.48 -0.60 -8.25
C SER A 37 11.16 -1.32 -7.94
N ALA A 38 10.12 -1.03 -8.72
CA ALA A 38 8.80 -1.68 -8.71
C ALA A 38 8.83 -3.13 -9.26
N GLY A 39 9.79 -3.93 -8.80
CA GLY A 39 9.96 -5.32 -9.21
C GLY A 39 8.93 -6.27 -8.58
N LYS A 40 8.97 -7.54 -9.02
CA LYS A 40 8.08 -8.62 -8.56
C LYS A 40 8.07 -8.81 -7.04
N GLY A 41 9.20 -8.57 -6.38
CA GLY A 41 9.35 -8.66 -4.93
C GLY A 41 8.55 -7.58 -4.19
N LEU A 42 8.61 -6.33 -4.64
CA LEU A 42 7.87 -5.23 -4.03
C LEU A 42 6.37 -5.44 -4.18
N ARG A 43 5.93 -5.83 -5.38
CA ARG A 43 4.52 -6.12 -5.65
C ARG A 43 3.97 -7.18 -4.70
N LYS A 44 4.67 -8.31 -4.55
CA LYS A 44 4.28 -9.38 -3.61
C LYS A 44 4.19 -8.88 -2.16
N GLN A 45 5.12 -8.04 -1.73
CA GLN A 45 5.10 -7.44 -0.39
C GLN A 45 3.88 -6.55 -0.19
N VAL A 46 3.56 -5.71 -1.18
CA VAL A 46 2.38 -4.84 -1.17
C VAL A 46 1.09 -5.66 -1.17
N THR A 47 0.96 -6.67 -2.03
CA THR A 47 -0.24 -7.55 -2.06
C THR A 47 -0.49 -8.21 -0.71
N VAL A 48 0.56 -8.70 -0.05
CA VAL A 48 0.45 -9.34 1.28
C VAL A 48 0.07 -8.32 2.35
N ALA A 49 0.66 -7.12 2.31
CA ALA A 49 0.33 -6.05 3.25
C ALA A 49 -1.12 -5.59 3.10
N LEU A 50 -1.60 -5.44 1.87
CA LEU A 50 -3.00 -5.10 1.56
C LEU A 50 -3.97 -6.17 2.07
N ARG A 51 -3.69 -7.44 1.81
CA ARG A 51 -4.53 -8.55 2.31
C ARG A 51 -4.58 -8.55 3.84
N ARG A 52 -3.42 -8.45 4.50
CA ARG A 52 -3.36 -8.39 5.97
C ARG A 52 -4.10 -7.16 6.52
N GLY A 53 -3.97 -6.02 5.86
CA GLY A 53 -4.69 -4.80 6.25
C GLY A 53 -6.21 -4.99 6.18
N LEU A 54 -6.72 -5.70 5.18
CA LEU A 54 -8.14 -6.09 5.10
C LEU A 54 -8.52 -7.09 6.20
N ASP A 55 -7.70 -8.14 6.40
CA ASP A 55 -7.96 -9.20 7.38
C ASP A 55 -8.04 -8.64 8.81
N PHE A 56 -7.20 -7.64 9.13
CA PHE A 56 -7.20 -6.96 10.43
C PHE A 56 -8.24 -5.83 10.54
N GLY A 57 -9.01 -5.55 9.49
CA GLY A 57 -9.97 -4.43 9.47
C GLY A 57 -9.32 -3.04 9.52
N ILE A 58 -8.03 -2.95 9.22
CA ILE A 58 -7.27 -1.68 9.17
C ILE A 58 -7.53 -0.97 7.84
N LEU A 59 -7.67 -1.75 6.77
CA LEU A 59 -7.99 -1.27 5.43
C LEU A 59 -9.40 -1.69 5.06
N THR A 60 -10.02 -0.91 4.20
CA THR A 60 -11.26 -1.26 3.53
C THR A 60 -11.03 -1.23 2.01
N ARG A 61 -11.59 -2.23 1.31
CA ARG A 61 -11.52 -2.31 -0.14
C ARG A 61 -12.87 -1.91 -0.73
N SER A 62 -12.87 -0.91 -1.61
CA SER A 62 -14.02 -0.51 -2.40
C SER A 62 -13.64 -0.46 -3.87
N ASN A 63 -14.37 -1.16 -4.72
CA ASN A 63 -14.19 -1.15 -6.18
C ASN A 63 -12.71 -1.28 -6.66
N ASN A 64 -11.98 -2.28 -6.15
CA ASN A 64 -10.54 -2.50 -6.41
C ASN A 64 -9.56 -1.42 -5.90
N LYS A 65 -10.05 -0.45 -5.13
CA LYS A 65 -9.24 0.54 -4.42
C LYS A 65 -9.21 0.23 -2.92
N PHE A 66 -8.11 0.56 -2.27
CA PHE A 66 -7.85 0.36 -0.85
C PHE A 66 -7.81 1.73 -0.15
N ARG A 67 -8.51 1.84 0.98
CA ARG A 67 -8.52 3.01 1.86
C ARG A 67 -8.31 2.57 3.32
#